data_AF-A0AAE4AJW6-F1
#
_entry.id   AF-A0AAE4AJW6-F1
#
_cell.length_a   1.000
_cell.length_b   1.000
_cell.length_c   1.000
_cell.angle_alpha   90.00
_cell.angle_beta   90.00
_cell.angle_gamma   90.00
#
_symmetry.space_group_name_H-M   'P 1'
#
loop_
_entity.id
_entity.type
_entity.pdbx_description
1 polymer ?
#
loop_
_entity_poly.entity_id
_entity_poly.type
_entity_poly.pdbx_seq_one_letter_code
_entity_poly.pdbx_strand_id
1 'polypeptide(L)'
;MKDIAYSRMPLYSMVRETMDLSYGRNYLFLLFFEGTVEKGFYIDPYEENRLTMFQSCKELEQKIERLIICLQEQDRRGELVKCCNRWIKRGLPENISAALCFSVLPDGTWKGRIYCSSEGEESYFTGRHELRELLKIKFCDHSDVE
;
A
#
# COMPACT_ATOMS: atom_id res chain seq x y z
N MET A 1 -2.11 22.50 -19.21
CA MET A 1 -2.73 21.45 -18.37
C MET A 1 -2.43 20.09 -19.00
N LYS A 2 -1.22 19.58 -18.76
CA LYS A 2 -0.85 18.22 -19.11
C LYS A 2 -1.00 17.38 -17.84
N ASP A 3 -1.94 16.45 -17.89
CA ASP A 3 -1.71 15.10 -17.38
C ASP A 3 -1.69 14.83 -15.86
N ILE A 4 -2.67 15.34 -15.09
CA ILE A 4 -3.04 14.72 -13.79
C ILE A 4 -3.48 13.24 -14.01
N ALA A 5 -3.94 12.90 -15.21
CA ALA A 5 -4.32 11.55 -15.58
C ALA A 5 -3.11 10.60 -15.76
N TYR A 6 -1.98 11.05 -16.33
CA TYR A 6 -0.81 10.17 -16.49
C TYR A 6 -0.09 9.91 -15.17
N SER A 7 -0.01 10.91 -14.28
CA SER A 7 0.67 10.73 -12.97
C SER A 7 -0.03 9.76 -12.03
N ARG A 8 -1.31 9.41 -12.29
CA ARG A 8 -2.06 8.43 -11.49
C ARG A 8 -2.20 7.05 -12.14
N MET A 9 -1.69 6.85 -13.36
CA MET A 9 -1.71 5.55 -14.02
C MET A 9 -1.08 4.42 -13.18
N PRO A 10 0.06 4.63 -12.48
CA PRO A 10 0.63 3.62 -11.59
C PRO A 10 -0.34 3.21 -10.47
N LEU A 11 -0.97 4.17 -9.80
CA LEU A 11 -1.96 3.90 -8.74
C LEU A 11 -3.16 3.09 -9.26
N TYR A 12 -3.74 3.49 -10.39
CA TYR A 12 -4.84 2.73 -10.99
C TYR A 12 -4.40 1.33 -11.44
N SER A 13 -3.16 1.16 -11.90
CA SER A 13 -2.59 -0.14 -12.23
C SER A 13 -2.49 -1.04 -10.99
N MET A 14 -1.99 -0.52 -9.87
CA MET A 14 -1.87 -1.26 -8.62
C MET A 14 -3.25 -1.68 -8.07
N VAL A 15 -4.25 -0.80 -8.15
CA VAL A 15 -5.63 -1.13 -7.77
C VAL A 15 -6.19 -2.25 -8.67
N ARG A 16 -5.94 -2.20 -9.98
CA ARG A 16 -6.38 -3.25 -10.91
C ARG A 16 -5.68 -4.59 -10.66
N GLU A 17 -4.37 -4.57 -10.41
CA GLU A 17 -3.60 -5.76 -10.05
C GLU A 17 -4.15 -6.42 -8.78
N THR A 18 -4.55 -5.61 -7.80
CA THR A 18 -5.17 -6.11 -6.56
C THR A 18 -6.49 -6.84 -6.82
N MET A 19 -7.23 -6.41 -7.82
CA MET A 19 -8.49 -7.06 -8.23
C MET A 19 -8.29 -8.27 -9.13
N ASP A 20 -7.13 -8.42 -9.78
CA ASP A 20 -6.89 -9.50 -10.75
C ASP A 20 -6.89 -10.85 -10.04
N LEU A 21 -7.80 -11.72 -10.49
CA LEU A 21 -8.07 -12.97 -9.82
C LEU A 21 -6.97 -14.01 -10.01
N SER A 22 -6.12 -13.83 -11.03
CA SER A 22 -5.08 -14.76 -11.45
C SER A 22 -3.85 -14.78 -10.55
N TYR A 23 -3.64 -13.75 -9.73
CA TYR A 23 -2.39 -13.54 -8.98
C TYR A 23 -2.43 -13.85 -7.47
N GLY A 24 -3.52 -14.39 -6.92
CA GLY A 24 -3.56 -14.91 -5.55
C GLY A 24 -3.32 -13.87 -4.44
N ARG A 25 -4.37 -13.57 -3.64
CA ARG A 25 -4.30 -12.74 -2.40
C ARG A 25 -3.36 -11.52 -2.49
N ASN A 26 -3.58 -10.67 -3.50
CA ASN A 26 -2.96 -9.35 -3.53
C ASN A 26 -3.54 -8.46 -2.42
N TYR A 27 -2.68 -7.68 -1.79
CA TYR A 27 -3.00 -6.71 -0.75
C TYR A 27 -2.62 -5.32 -1.24
N LEU A 28 -3.48 -4.33 -0.97
CA LEU A 28 -3.25 -2.93 -1.32
C LEU A 28 -3.41 -2.05 -0.11
N PHE A 29 -2.42 -1.21 0.15
CA PHE A 29 -2.47 -0.19 1.20
C PHE A 29 -2.21 1.18 0.59
N LEU A 30 -3.13 2.12 0.82
CA LEU A 30 -2.96 3.53 0.44
C LEU A 30 -2.47 4.30 1.67
N LEU A 31 -1.28 4.87 1.58
CA LEU A 31 -0.58 5.55 2.68
C LEU A 31 -0.67 7.07 2.53
N PHE A 32 -0.90 7.75 3.65
CA PHE A 32 -0.98 9.20 3.78
C PHE A 32 -0.04 9.62 4.91
N PHE A 33 1.00 10.39 4.60
CA PHE A 33 1.93 10.90 5.62
C PHE A 33 1.55 12.33 6.01
N GLU A 34 1.61 12.63 7.31
CA GLU A 34 1.41 13.99 7.84
C GLU A 34 2.76 14.62 8.21
N GLY A 35 3.37 15.33 7.26
CA GLY A 35 4.63 16.02 7.51
C GLY A 35 5.82 15.05 7.58
N THR A 36 6.42 14.89 8.77
CA THR A 36 7.49 13.91 8.96
C THR A 36 6.93 12.50 8.88
N VAL A 37 7.69 11.65 8.22
CA VAL A 37 7.20 10.37 7.72
C VAL A 37 7.17 9.27 8.80
N GLU A 38 7.50 9.64 10.02
CA GLU A 38 7.41 8.76 11.20
C GLU A 38 5.96 8.41 11.55
N LYS A 39 4.99 9.24 11.18
CA LYS A 39 3.57 9.00 11.43
C LYS A 39 2.72 9.23 10.19
N GLY A 40 1.61 8.54 10.14
CA GLY A 40 0.66 8.70 9.06
C GLY A 40 -0.56 7.84 9.23
N PHE A 41 -1.30 7.72 8.15
CA PHE A 41 -2.51 6.93 8.05
C PHE A 41 -2.41 6.00 6.87
N TYR A 42 -3.10 4.87 6.96
CA TYR A 42 -3.46 4.11 5.79
C TYR A 42 -4.97 3.93 5.71
N ILE A 43 -5.47 3.86 4.49
CA ILE A 43 -6.83 3.37 4.26
C ILE A 43 -6.74 1.85 4.18
N ASP A 44 -7.42 1.20 5.12
CA ASP A 44 -7.66 -0.23 5.02
C ASP A 44 -8.65 -0.47 3.87
N PRO A 45 -8.32 -1.25 2.83
CA PRO A 45 -9.25 -1.55 1.76
C PRO A 45 -10.49 -2.34 2.23
N TYR A 46 -10.52 -2.85 3.46
CA TYR A 46 -11.66 -3.53 4.06
C TYR A 46 -12.47 -2.64 5.00
N GLU A 47 -11.92 -1.49 5.41
CA GLU A 47 -12.60 -0.44 6.17
C GLU A 47 -12.39 0.92 5.48
N GLU A 48 -12.92 1.06 4.26
CA GLU A 48 -12.73 2.22 3.35
C GLU A 48 -12.94 3.61 3.98
N ASN A 49 -13.79 3.70 5.00
CA ASN A 49 -14.11 4.95 5.69
C ASN A 49 -13.21 5.23 6.90
N ARG A 50 -12.23 4.37 7.19
CA ARG A 50 -11.39 4.44 8.37
C ARG A 50 -9.94 4.66 7.98
N LEU A 51 -9.44 5.83 8.34
CA LEU A 51 -8.01 6.09 8.39
C LEU A 51 -7.44 5.43 9.63
N THR A 52 -6.53 4.48 9.43
CA THR A 52 -5.83 3.83 10.54
C THR A 52 -4.47 4.47 10.73
N MET A 53 -4.27 5.07 11.90
CA MET A 53 -3.01 5.72 12.26
C MET A 53 -1.89 4.71 12.54
N PHE A 54 -0.66 5.07 12.19
CA PHE A 54 0.59 4.48 12.66
C PHE A 54 1.56 5.59 13.10
N GLN A 55 2.44 5.27 14.06
CA GLN A 55 3.41 6.18 14.68
C GLN A 55 4.87 5.78 14.41
N SER A 56 5.10 4.74 13.59
CA SER A 56 6.44 4.40 13.06
C SER A 56 6.36 3.48 11.84
N CYS A 57 7.43 3.44 11.03
CA CYS A 57 7.61 2.44 9.97
C CYS A 57 7.42 0.99 10.52
N LYS A 58 7.91 0.72 11.74
CA LYS A 58 7.76 -0.58 12.43
C LYS A 58 6.31 -0.89 12.81
N GLU A 59 5.56 0.09 13.32
CA GLU A 59 4.15 -0.11 13.65
C GLU A 59 3.31 -0.35 12.39
N LEU A 60 3.62 0.35 11.29
CA LEU A 60 2.98 0.14 9.99
C LEU A 60 3.14 -1.32 9.53
N GLU A 61 4.37 -1.86 9.55
CA GLU A 61 4.64 -3.26 9.21
C GLU A 61 3.81 -4.24 10.06
N GLN A 62 3.76 -4.04 11.37
CA GLN A 62 3.00 -4.90 12.29
C GLN A 62 1.49 -4.85 12.02
N LYS A 63 0.95 -3.68 11.67
CA LYS A 63 -0.46 -3.55 11.30
C LYS A 63 -0.77 -4.25 9.98
N ILE A 64 0.09 -4.10 8.98
CA ILE A 64 -0.03 -4.80 7.70
C ILE A 64 0.00 -6.31 7.92
N GLU A 65 0.92 -6.83 8.74
CA GLU A 65 1.02 -8.25 9.06
C GLU A 65 -0.25 -8.79 9.74
N ARG A 66 -0.78 -8.07 10.73
CA ARG A 66 -2.04 -8.45 11.40
C ARG A 66 -3.20 -8.48 10.42
N LEU A 67 -3.30 -7.48 9.54
CA LEU A 67 -4.33 -7.43 8.52
C LEU A 67 -4.23 -8.62 7.57
N ILE A 68 -3.04 -8.96 7.07
CA ILE A 68 -2.84 -10.15 6.23
C ILE A 68 -3.35 -11.40 6.93
N ILE A 69 -2.98 -11.63 8.19
CA ILE A 69 -3.40 -12.82 8.95
C ILE A 69 -4.93 -12.88 9.04
N CYS A 70 -5.57 -11.79 9.50
CA CYS A 70 -7.03 -11.73 9.59
C CYS A 70 -7.72 -11.99 8.24
N LEU A 71 -7.14 -11.49 7.14
CA LEU A 71 -7.68 -11.64 5.81
C LEU A 71 -7.54 -13.05 5.24
N GLN A 72 -6.44 -13.73 5.58
CA GLN A 72 -6.24 -15.13 5.21
C GLN A 72 -7.21 -16.06 5.94
N GLU A 73 -7.59 -15.71 7.18
CA GLU A 73 -8.53 -16.49 7.99
C GLU A 73 -10.01 -16.29 7.59
N GLN A 74 -10.39 -15.07 7.18
CA GLN A 74 -11.80 -14.70 6.97
C GLN A 74 -12.29 -14.76 5.50
N ASP A 75 -11.43 -15.07 4.53
CA ASP A 75 -11.70 -15.05 3.08
C ASP A 75 -12.53 -13.83 2.60
N ARG A 76 -12.13 -12.62 3.00
CA ARG A 76 -12.87 -11.38 2.70
C ARG A 76 -12.60 -10.82 1.30
N ARG A 77 -12.13 -11.64 0.36
CA ARG A 77 -11.71 -11.21 -0.99
C ARG A 77 -12.77 -10.40 -1.73
N GLY A 78 -14.04 -10.81 -1.63
CA GLY A 78 -15.14 -10.10 -2.30
C GLY A 78 -15.31 -8.66 -1.82
N GLU A 79 -14.94 -8.35 -0.58
CA GLU A 79 -15.03 -7.00 -0.01
C GLU A 79 -13.89 -6.11 -0.51
N LEU A 80 -12.67 -6.64 -0.60
CA LEU A 80 -11.53 -5.97 -1.23
C LEU A 80 -11.87 -5.54 -2.65
N VAL A 81 -12.35 -6.48 -3.47
CA VAL A 81 -12.72 -6.19 -4.87
C VAL A 81 -13.83 -5.13 -4.94
N LYS A 82 -14.82 -5.19 -4.05
CA LYS A 82 -15.87 -4.16 -3.98
C LYS A 82 -15.30 -2.79 -3.61
N CYS A 83 -14.36 -2.73 -2.67
CA CYS A 83 -13.70 -1.48 -2.26
C CYS A 83 -12.86 -0.89 -3.40
N CYS A 84 -11.97 -1.68 -4.00
CA CYS A 84 -11.16 -1.25 -5.14
C CYS A 84 -12.02 -0.74 -6.30
N ASN A 85 -13.13 -1.42 -6.60
CA ASN A 85 -14.09 -0.95 -7.62
C ASN A 85 -14.73 0.40 -7.26
N ARG A 86 -15.01 0.66 -5.97
CA ARG A 86 -15.52 1.96 -5.53
C ARG A 86 -14.48 3.06 -5.67
N TRP A 87 -13.22 2.79 -5.32
CA TRP A 87 -12.12 3.74 -5.56
C TRP A 87 -11.95 4.09 -7.03
N ILE A 88 -12.03 3.10 -7.93
CA ILE A 88 -11.97 3.37 -9.37
C ILE A 88 -13.14 4.24 -9.84
N LYS A 89 -14.35 3.96 -9.36
CA LYS A 89 -15.57 4.70 -9.75
C LYS A 89 -15.61 6.12 -9.20
N ARG A 90 -15.20 6.32 -7.94
CA ARG A 90 -15.25 7.62 -7.24
C ARG A 90 -14.02 8.48 -7.48
N GLY A 91 -12.92 7.87 -7.93
CA GLY A 91 -11.59 8.46 -7.94
C GLY A 91 -10.84 8.12 -6.66
N LEU A 92 -9.53 7.89 -6.81
CA LEU A 92 -8.62 7.70 -5.69
C LEU A 92 -8.41 9.02 -4.93
N PRO A 93 -8.23 8.99 -3.60
CA PRO A 93 -7.88 10.17 -2.81
C PRO A 93 -6.70 10.95 -3.39
N GLU A 94 -6.78 12.27 -3.40
CA GLU A 94 -5.80 13.11 -4.12
C GLU A 94 -4.46 13.26 -3.40
N ASN A 95 -4.46 13.06 -2.08
CA ASN A 95 -3.34 13.26 -1.18
C ASN A 95 -2.65 11.95 -0.77
N ILE A 96 -2.80 10.88 -1.56
CA ILE A 96 -2.06 9.63 -1.34
C ILE A 96 -0.57 9.93 -1.47
N SER A 97 0.19 9.65 -0.41
CA SER A 97 1.64 9.81 -0.41
C SER A 97 2.33 8.61 -1.04
N ALA A 98 1.82 7.41 -0.77
CA ALA A 98 2.32 6.18 -1.37
C ALA A 98 1.24 5.10 -1.48
N ALA A 99 1.42 4.15 -2.40
CA ALA A 99 0.62 2.94 -2.47
C ALA A 99 1.52 1.73 -2.41
N LEU A 100 1.11 0.71 -1.64
CA LEU A 100 1.83 -0.55 -1.49
C LEU A 100 0.94 -1.68 -2.00
N CYS A 101 1.39 -2.40 -3.03
CA CYS A 101 0.68 -3.55 -3.61
C CYS A 101 1.58 -4.79 -3.58
N PHE A 102 1.12 -5.90 -3.01
CA PHE A 102 1.91 -7.13 -2.92
C PHE A 102 1.07 -8.39 -2.73
N SER A 103 1.67 -9.52 -3.05
CA SER A 103 1.19 -10.87 -2.75
C SER A 103 2.00 -11.51 -1.63
N VAL A 104 1.40 -12.47 -0.93
CA VAL A 104 2.12 -13.42 -0.08
C VAL A 104 2.13 -14.78 -0.75
N LEU A 105 3.33 -15.26 -1.10
CA LEU A 105 3.57 -16.55 -1.76
C LEU A 105 3.33 -17.73 -0.80
N PRO A 106 3.18 -18.97 -1.32
CA PRO A 106 2.93 -20.16 -0.48
C PRO A 106 4.02 -20.45 0.57
N ASP A 107 5.26 -20.01 0.32
CA ASP A 107 6.39 -20.13 1.24
C ASP A 107 6.44 -19.00 2.30
N GLY A 108 5.44 -18.11 2.29
CA GLY A 108 5.37 -16.95 3.17
C GLY A 108 6.16 -15.73 2.68
N THR A 109 6.83 -15.81 1.52
CA THR A 109 7.56 -14.68 0.93
C THR A 109 6.60 -13.61 0.44
N TRP A 110 6.89 -12.35 0.74
CA TRP A 110 6.11 -11.22 0.23
C TRP A 110 6.74 -10.77 -1.09
N LYS A 111 5.93 -10.46 -2.10
CA LYS A 111 6.44 -9.92 -3.36
C LYS A 111 5.52 -8.84 -3.87
N GLY A 112 6.07 -7.68 -4.21
CA GLY A 112 5.24 -6.57 -4.64
C GLY A 112 6.02 -5.34 -5.04
N ARG A 113 5.33 -4.20 -5.00
CA ARG A 113 5.87 -2.90 -5.35
C ARG A 113 5.24 -1.79 -4.54
N ILE A 114 5.99 -0.70 -4.40
CA ILE A 114 5.56 0.55 -3.79
C ILE A 114 5.62 1.66 -4.84
N TYR A 115 4.57 2.47 -4.91
CA TYR A 115 4.53 3.68 -5.70
C TYR A 115 4.59 4.90 -4.77
N CYS A 116 5.51 5.83 -5.04
CA CYS A 116 5.66 7.06 -4.28
C CYS A 116 5.13 8.24 -5.11
N SER A 117 4.06 8.90 -4.65
CA SER A 117 3.41 9.98 -5.41
C SER A 117 4.29 11.21 -5.59
N SER A 118 5.17 11.51 -4.63
CA SER A 118 6.10 12.65 -4.68
C SER A 118 7.18 12.48 -5.75
N GLU A 119 7.60 11.25 -5.99
CA GLU A 119 8.66 10.90 -6.95
C GLU A 119 8.10 10.49 -8.31
N GLY A 120 6.84 10.01 -8.34
CA GLY A 120 6.24 9.45 -9.55
C GLY A 120 6.86 8.11 -9.96
N GLU A 121 7.52 7.41 -9.03
CA GLU A 121 8.29 6.19 -9.30
C GLU A 121 7.72 4.96 -8.60
N GLU A 122 7.97 3.79 -9.19
CA GLU A 122 7.69 2.47 -8.61
C GLU A 122 8.99 1.79 -8.18
N SER A 123 9.00 1.15 -7.01
CA SER A 123 10.09 0.28 -6.56
C SER A 123 9.54 -1.11 -6.23
N TYR A 124 10.27 -2.16 -6.60
CA TYR A 124 9.85 -3.55 -6.41
C TYR A 124 10.56 -4.16 -5.21
N PHE A 125 9.93 -5.15 -4.57
CA PHE A 125 10.55 -5.89 -3.47
C PHE A 125 10.18 -7.37 -3.47
N THR A 126 11.09 -8.18 -2.92
CA THR A 126 10.92 -9.59 -2.61
C THR A 126 11.38 -9.85 -1.17
N GLY A 127 10.40 -10.03 -0.29
CA GLY A 127 10.59 -10.31 1.12
C GLY A 127 10.33 -9.10 2.01
N ARG A 128 10.08 -9.37 3.30
CA ARG A 128 9.78 -8.34 4.29
C ARG A 128 10.96 -7.40 4.55
N HIS A 129 12.19 -7.91 4.48
CA HIS A 129 13.39 -7.11 4.73
C HIS A 129 13.56 -6.02 3.66
N GLU A 130 13.41 -6.36 2.39
CA GLU A 130 13.51 -5.39 1.30
C GLU A 130 12.39 -4.36 1.35
N LEU A 131 11.15 -4.77 1.66
CA LEU A 131 10.06 -3.83 1.92
C LEU A 131 10.41 -2.84 3.05
N ARG A 132 10.99 -3.32 4.15
CA ARG A 132 11.43 -2.47 5.26
C ARG A 132 12.45 -1.44 4.82
N GLU A 133 13.46 -1.86 4.08
CA GLU A 133 14.52 -0.96 3.63
C GLU A 133 13.98 0.06 2.62
N LEU A 134 13.08 -0.34 1.71
CA LEU A 134 12.37 0.61 0.84
C LEU A 134 11.52 1.58 1.65
N LEU A 135 10.79 1.09 2.66
CA LEU A 135 10.00 1.96 3.52
C LEU A 135 10.90 2.93 4.29
N LYS A 136 12.10 2.50 4.69
CA LYS A 136 13.06 3.42 5.29
C LYS A 136 13.56 4.45 4.29
N ILE A 137 14.15 4.01 3.18
CA ILE A 137 14.75 4.89 2.17
C ILE A 137 13.74 5.90 1.62
N LYS A 138 12.52 5.45 1.31
CA LYS A 138 11.49 6.29 0.68
C LYS A 138 10.74 7.15 1.68
N PHE A 139 10.68 6.72 2.94
CA PHE A 139 9.77 7.31 3.92
C PHE A 139 10.49 7.68 5.22
N CYS A 140 11.19 6.80 5.93
CA CYS A 140 11.88 7.21 7.15
C CYS A 140 13.15 8.08 6.86
N ASP A 141 13.18 9.32 7.36
CA ASP A 141 14.30 10.27 7.20
C ASP A 141 15.65 9.65 7.63
N HIS A 142 16.75 9.99 6.97
CA HIS A 142 18.09 9.43 7.21
C HIS A 142 18.73 9.90 8.54
N SER A 143 17.92 10.24 9.53
CA SER A 143 18.32 10.82 10.81
C SER A 143 19.11 9.89 11.72
N ASP A 144 19.28 8.61 11.36
CA ASP A 144 20.07 7.61 12.10
C ASP A 144 21.42 7.29 11.41
N VAL A 145 22.09 8.30 10.85
CA VAL A 145 23.52 8.25 10.55
C VAL A 145 24.24 9.29 11.40
N GLU A 146 24.37 9.00 12.69
CA GLU A 146 25.47 9.52 13.52
C GLU A 146 26.50 8.41 13.76
#